data_AF-A0A8I3NW83-F1
#
_entry.id   AF-A0A8I3NW83-F1
#
_cell.length_a   1.000
_cell.length_b   1.000
_cell.length_c   1.000
_cell.angle_alpha   90.00
_cell.angle_beta   90.00
_cell.angle_gamma   90.00
#
_symmetry.space_group_name_H-M   'P 1'
#
loop_
_entity.id
_entity.type
_entity.pdbx_description
1 polymer ?
#
loop_
_entity_poly.entity_id
_entity_poly.type
_entity_poly.pdbx_seq_one_letter_code
_entity_poly.pdbx_strand_id
1 'polypeptide(L)'
;MSESQFRSTIIQLLVALEKSIKDSRDFMTAKFGANQAEIKNQLNEIQSKLEVLTTRVNEVEERVSDIEDKLIAKRETEEKRDKQLKDHEDRIREINDSLRKKNLRLIGVPEGAERARGPEYVFEQILAENFPNLGRETGIQIQEIERSPPLKSIKTVQHLDI
;
A
#
# COMPACT_ATOMS: atom_id res chain seq x y z
N MET A 1 33.40 86.04 41.40
CA MET A 1 33.32 85.87 39.93
C MET A 1 32.79 87.16 39.32
N SER A 2 33.33 87.63 38.19
CA SER A 2 32.79 88.82 37.53
C SER A 2 31.52 88.48 36.73
N GLU A 3 30.66 89.46 36.49
CA GLU A 3 29.42 89.27 35.71
C GLU A 3 29.71 88.78 34.28
N SER A 4 30.80 89.23 33.68
CA SER A 4 31.26 88.77 32.37
C SER A 4 31.64 87.27 32.39
N GLN A 5 32.32 86.82 33.44
CA GLN A 5 32.65 85.40 33.62
C GLN A 5 31.38 84.56 33.82
N PHE A 6 30.42 85.04 34.63
CA PHE A 6 29.13 84.35 34.82
C PHE A 6 28.41 84.15 33.48
N ARG A 7 28.25 85.23 32.71
CA ARG A 7 27.59 85.20 31.40
C ARG A 7 28.31 84.25 30.42
N SER A 8 29.65 84.28 30.39
CA SER A 8 30.45 83.40 29.53
C SER A 8 30.26 81.92 29.88
N THR A 9 30.30 81.56 31.17
CA THR A 9 30.07 80.18 31.62
C THR A 9 28.67 79.69 31.28
N ILE A 10 27.64 80.53 31.45
CA ILE A 10 26.26 80.18 31.08
C ILE A 10 26.14 79.92 29.57
N ILE A 11 26.74 80.76 28.73
CA ILE A 11 26.73 80.57 27.27
C ILE A 11 27.43 79.27 26.88
N GLN A 12 28.59 78.97 27.46
CA GLN A 12 29.30 77.72 27.19
C GLN A 12 28.49 76.48 27.58
N LEU A 13 27.79 76.51 28.72
CA LEU A 13 26.91 75.43 29.16
C LEU A 13 25.73 75.23 28.20
N LEU A 14 25.10 76.32 27.75
CA LEU A 14 23.99 76.24 26.79
C LEU A 14 24.43 75.68 25.44
N VAL A 15 25.57 76.12 24.91
CA VAL A 15 26.13 75.60 23.66
C VAL A 15 26.50 74.12 23.78
N ALA A 16 27.09 73.72 24.91
CA ALA A 16 27.42 72.31 25.17
C ALA A 16 26.16 71.44 25.24
N LEU A 17 25.09 71.94 25.88
CA LEU A 17 23.81 71.25 25.96
C LEU A 17 23.15 71.13 24.58
N GLU A 18 23.12 72.21 23.80
CA GLU A 18 22.57 72.20 22.44
C GLU A 18 23.30 71.19 21.55
N LYS A 19 24.63 71.17 21.61
CA LYS A 19 25.45 70.18 20.91
C LYS A 19 25.11 68.75 21.35
N SER A 20 25.04 68.49 22.65
CA SER A 20 24.70 67.17 23.18
C SER A 20 23.31 66.70 22.76
N ILE A 21 22.32 67.60 22.72
CA ILE A 21 20.95 67.30 22.25
C ILE A 21 20.98 66.96 20.76
N LYS A 22 21.73 67.72 19.96
CA LYS A 22 21.87 67.48 18.53
C LYS A 22 22.54 66.13 18.25
N ASP A 23 23.66 65.85 18.91
CA ASP A 23 24.40 64.59 18.76
C ASP A 23 23.51 63.38 19.16
N SER A 24 22.75 63.50 20.25
CA SER A 24 21.79 62.48 20.68
C SER A 24 20.67 62.27 19.67
N ARG A 25 20.09 63.35 19.12
CA ARG A 25 19.07 63.27 18.07
C ARG A 25 19.62 62.56 16.84
N ASP A 26 20.79 62.96 16.36
CA ASP A 26 21.41 62.39 15.15
C ASP A 26 21.74 60.91 15.36
N PHE A 27 22.25 60.54 16.54
CA PHE A 27 22.46 59.15 16.93
C PHE A 27 21.15 58.33 16.92
N MET A 28 20.09 58.87 17.53
CA MET A 28 18.78 58.21 17.57
C MET A 28 18.17 58.06 16.18
N THR A 29 18.25 59.09 15.34
CA THR A 29 17.78 59.04 13.95
C THR A 29 18.54 58.01 13.13
N ALA A 30 19.87 57.95 13.26
CA ALA A 30 20.69 56.95 12.57
C ALA A 30 20.35 55.53 13.06
N LYS A 31 20.23 55.32 14.37
CA LYS A 31 19.92 53.99 14.94
C LYS A 31 18.53 53.52 14.55
N PHE A 32 17.53 54.40 14.60
CA PHE A 32 16.17 54.08 14.18
C PHE A 32 16.09 53.79 12.69
N GLY A 33 16.77 54.58 11.85
CA GLY A 33 16.85 54.34 10.41
C GLY A 33 17.49 53.01 10.04
N ALA A 34 18.59 52.63 10.72
CA ALA A 34 19.24 51.34 10.51
C ALA A 34 18.32 50.16 10.89
N ASN A 35 17.70 50.22 12.08
CA ASN A 35 16.76 49.19 12.51
C ASN A 35 15.54 49.10 11.55
N GLN A 36 15.04 50.23 11.06
CA GLN A 36 13.93 50.27 10.10
C GLN A 36 14.30 49.61 8.78
N ALA A 37 15.51 49.86 8.27
CA ALA A 37 16.00 49.23 7.05
C ALA A 37 16.16 47.71 7.21
N GLU A 38 16.69 47.25 8.35
CA GLU A 38 16.83 45.83 8.66
C GLU A 38 15.47 45.13 8.73
N ILE A 39 14.50 45.70 9.45
CA ILE A 39 13.13 45.17 9.54
C ILE A 39 12.50 45.08 8.15
N LYS A 40 12.66 46.12 7.31
CA LYS A 40 12.12 46.12 5.95
C LYS A 40 12.73 45.02 5.09
N ASN A 41 14.04 44.79 5.20
CA ASN A 41 14.71 43.73 4.46
C ASN A 41 14.22 42.34 4.90
N GLN A 42 14.09 42.11 6.21
CA GLN A 42 13.56 40.85 6.75
C GLN A 42 12.10 40.61 6.31
N LEU A 43 11.27 41.64 6.30
CA LEU A 43 9.88 41.55 5.83
C LEU A 43 9.81 41.17 4.35
N ASN A 44 10.65 41.75 3.50
CA ASN A 44 10.72 41.40 2.09
C ASN A 44 11.16 39.94 1.88
N GLU A 45 12.12 39.47 2.67
CA GLU A 45 12.58 38.07 2.61
C GLU A 45 11.47 37.10 3.04
N ILE A 46 10.72 37.43 4.10
CA ILE A 46 9.55 36.66 4.52
C ILE A 46 8.48 36.64 3.42
N GLN A 47 8.19 37.79 2.82
CA GLN A 47 7.19 37.87 1.74
C GLN A 47 7.57 36.98 0.56
N SER A 48 8.83 37.04 0.11
CA SER A 48 9.31 36.18 -0.98
C SER A 48 9.20 34.69 -0.64
N LYS A 49 9.55 34.29 0.60
CA LYS A 49 9.38 32.90 1.05
C LYS A 49 7.91 32.46 1.08
N LEU A 50 7.00 33.36 1.46
CA LEU A 50 5.56 33.09 1.47
C LEU A 50 4.99 32.93 0.05
N GLU A 51 5.46 33.72 -0.90
CA GLU A 51 5.08 33.58 -2.31
C GLU A 51 5.50 32.20 -2.84
N VAL A 52 6.74 31.78 -2.58
CA VAL A 52 7.23 30.44 -2.96
C VAL A 52 6.41 29.33 -2.28
N LEU A 53 6.08 29.47 -1.00
CA LEU A 53 5.25 28.49 -0.28
C LEU A 53 3.85 28.41 -0.88
N THR A 54 3.25 29.54 -1.24
CA THR A 54 1.91 29.59 -1.86
C THR A 54 1.90 28.79 -3.17
N THR A 55 2.89 29.01 -4.04
CA THR A 55 2.99 28.25 -5.30
C THR A 55 3.12 26.75 -5.04
N ARG A 56 3.96 26.35 -4.07
CA ARG A 56 4.15 24.93 -3.74
C ARG A 56 2.90 24.28 -3.16
N VAL A 57 2.12 25.01 -2.36
CA VAL A 57 0.85 24.51 -1.81
C VAL A 57 -0.14 24.25 -2.95
N ASN A 58 -0.30 25.21 -3.87
CA ASN A 58 -1.21 25.05 -5.01
C ASN A 58 -0.82 23.84 -5.89
N GLU A 59 0.49 23.65 -6.16
CA GLU A 59 0.96 22.48 -6.92
C GLU A 59 0.65 21.15 -6.20
N VAL A 60 0.81 21.12 -4.88
CA VAL A 60 0.48 19.94 -4.08
C VAL A 60 -1.03 19.68 -4.07
N GLU A 61 -1.86 20.72 -3.96
CA GLU A 61 -3.32 20.61 -4.01
C GLU A 61 -3.79 20.00 -5.34
N GLU A 62 -3.28 20.49 -6.47
CA GLU A 62 -3.58 19.91 -7.79
C GLU A 62 -3.15 18.45 -7.89
N ARG A 63 -1.93 18.13 -7.43
CA ARG A 63 -1.42 16.75 -7.44
C ARG A 63 -2.24 15.82 -6.54
N VAL A 64 -2.75 16.30 -5.41
CA VAL A 64 -3.62 15.53 -4.52
C VAL A 64 -4.96 15.26 -5.20
N SER A 65 -5.56 16.27 -5.84
CA SER A 65 -6.81 16.11 -6.61
C SER A 65 -6.66 15.04 -7.70
N ASP A 66 -5.57 15.08 -8.48
CA ASP A 66 -5.28 14.09 -9.52
C ASP A 66 -5.12 12.66 -8.97
N ILE A 67 -4.57 12.54 -7.76
CA ILE A 67 -4.40 11.23 -7.09
C ILE A 67 -5.73 10.72 -6.59
N GLU A 68 -6.57 11.58 -6.01
CA GLU A 68 -7.91 11.22 -5.53
C GLU A 68 -8.77 10.65 -6.67
N ASP A 69 -8.79 11.31 -7.83
CA ASP A 69 -9.52 10.84 -9.01
C ASP A 69 -9.01 9.46 -9.49
N LYS A 70 -7.68 9.29 -9.55
CA LYS A 70 -7.07 7.99 -9.92
C LYS A 70 -7.41 6.89 -8.92
N LEU A 71 -7.50 7.20 -7.63
CA LEU A 71 -7.84 6.23 -6.59
C LEU A 71 -9.31 5.79 -6.70
N ILE A 72 -10.22 6.72 -7.01
CA ILE A 72 -11.64 6.39 -7.25
C ILE A 72 -11.76 5.45 -8.45
N ALA A 73 -11.16 5.81 -9.59
CA ALA A 73 -11.19 4.96 -10.78
C ALA A 73 -10.57 3.58 -10.53
N LYS A 74 -9.46 3.51 -9.79
CA LYS A 74 -8.83 2.24 -9.43
C LYS A 74 -9.76 1.38 -8.57
N ARG A 75 -10.44 1.95 -7.57
CA ARG A 75 -11.40 1.23 -6.73
C ARG A 75 -12.53 0.61 -7.56
N GLU A 76 -13.12 1.34 -8.49
CA GLU A 76 -14.17 0.81 -9.36
C GLU A 76 -13.68 -0.38 -10.20
N THR A 77 -12.45 -0.30 -10.72
CA THR A 77 -11.86 -1.42 -11.47
C THR A 77 -11.53 -2.63 -10.60
N GLU A 78 -11.18 -2.42 -9.33
CA GLU A 78 -10.97 -3.50 -8.35
C GLU A 78 -12.27 -4.20 -8.01
N GLU A 79 -13.33 -3.45 -7.69
CA GLU A 79 -14.66 -4.00 -7.41
C GLU A 79 -15.20 -4.83 -8.58
N LYS A 80 -14.97 -4.39 -9.82
CA LYS A 80 -15.34 -5.15 -11.01
C LYS A 80 -14.56 -6.46 -11.12
N ARG A 81 -13.25 -6.44 -10.86
CA ARG A 81 -12.41 -7.65 -10.87
C ARG A 81 -12.82 -8.64 -9.78
N ASP A 82 -13.16 -8.16 -8.58
CA ASP A 82 -13.60 -9.02 -7.48
C ASP A 82 -14.93 -9.72 -7.80
N LYS A 83 -15.88 -9.00 -8.41
CA LYS A 83 -17.14 -9.60 -8.89
C LYS A 83 -16.89 -10.67 -9.95
N GLN A 84 -15.97 -10.43 -10.89
CA GLN A 84 -15.60 -11.41 -11.91
C GLN A 84 -14.91 -12.63 -11.31
N LEU A 85 -13.99 -12.44 -10.37
CA LEU A 85 -13.32 -13.53 -9.66
C LEU A 85 -14.30 -14.42 -8.92
N LYS A 86 -15.27 -13.82 -8.22
CA LYS A 86 -16.32 -14.56 -7.52
C LYS A 86 -17.19 -15.38 -8.47
N ASP A 87 -17.63 -14.78 -9.58
CA ASP A 87 -18.40 -15.49 -10.62
C ASP A 87 -17.59 -16.65 -11.21
N HIS A 88 -16.29 -16.46 -11.45
CA HIS A 88 -15.42 -17.53 -11.94
C HIS A 88 -15.22 -18.64 -10.91
N GLU A 89 -15.07 -18.32 -9.63
CA GLU A 89 -14.98 -19.31 -8.56
C GLU A 89 -16.25 -20.16 -8.47
N ASP A 90 -17.42 -19.52 -8.51
CA ASP A 90 -18.71 -20.21 -8.46
C ASP A 90 -18.91 -21.11 -9.69
N ARG A 91 -18.52 -20.65 -10.89
CA ARG A 91 -18.57 -21.48 -12.12
C ARG A 91 -17.61 -22.66 -12.07
N ILE A 92 -16.40 -22.49 -11.54
CA ILE A 92 -15.45 -23.59 -11.37
C ILE A 92 -16.03 -24.63 -10.41
N ARG A 93 -16.67 -24.18 -9.31
CA ARG A 93 -17.33 -25.07 -8.37
C ARG A 93 -18.44 -25.87 -9.05
N GLU A 94 -19.32 -25.21 -9.80
CA GLU A 94 -20.39 -25.86 -10.55
C GLU A 94 -19.88 -26.89 -11.57
N ILE A 95 -18.84 -26.54 -12.34
CA ILE A 95 -18.22 -27.46 -13.29
C ILE A 95 -17.62 -28.67 -12.57
N ASN A 96 -16.88 -28.44 -11.49
CA ASN A 96 -16.26 -29.52 -10.72
C ASN A 96 -17.31 -30.44 -10.07
N ASP A 97 -18.40 -29.89 -9.55
CA ASP A 97 -19.51 -30.67 -9.00
C ASP A 97 -20.22 -31.48 -10.08
N SER A 98 -20.42 -30.89 -11.26
CA SER A 98 -20.97 -31.58 -12.44
C SER A 98 -20.09 -32.73 -12.91
N LEU A 99 -18.77 -32.51 -12.99
CA LEU A 99 -17.79 -33.54 -13.35
C LEU A 99 -17.75 -34.69 -12.33
N ARG A 100 -17.91 -34.39 -11.05
CA ARG A 100 -17.89 -35.39 -9.97
C ARG A 100 -19.24 -36.07 -9.71
N LYS A 101 -20.33 -35.60 -10.33
CA LYS A 101 -21.70 -36.07 -10.07
C LYS A 101 -21.87 -37.59 -10.24
N LYS A 102 -21.10 -38.23 -11.12
CA LYS A 102 -21.14 -39.69 -11.37
C LYS A 102 -19.98 -40.45 -10.72
N ASN A 103 -19.11 -39.76 -9.99
CA ASN A 103 -17.93 -40.38 -9.39
C ASN A 103 -18.28 -40.95 -8.01
N LEU A 104 -17.89 -42.19 -7.75
CA LEU A 104 -18.02 -42.83 -6.45
C LEU A 104 -16.65 -42.95 -5.78
N ARG A 105 -16.58 -42.66 -4.48
CA ARG A 105 -15.34 -42.78 -3.70
C ARG A 105 -15.42 -43.97 -2.75
N LEU A 106 -14.63 -45.00 -3.04
CA LEU A 106 -14.49 -46.17 -2.18
C LEU A 106 -13.35 -45.93 -1.18
N ILE A 107 -13.62 -46.13 0.11
CA ILE A 107 -12.67 -45.92 1.20
C ILE A 107 -12.52 -47.22 1.99
N GLY A 108 -11.33 -47.48 2.54
CA GLY A 108 -11.05 -48.69 3.32
C GLY A 108 -10.58 -49.89 2.51
N VAL A 109 -10.39 -49.73 1.19
CA VAL A 109 -9.84 -50.79 0.33
C VAL A 109 -8.34 -50.98 0.65
N PRO A 110 -7.88 -52.19 1.05
CA PRO A 110 -6.47 -52.46 1.36
C PRO A 110 -5.55 -52.15 0.19
N GLU A 111 -4.43 -51.46 0.44
CA GLU A 111 -3.50 -51.06 -0.62
C GLU A 111 -2.95 -52.28 -1.38
N GLY A 112 -3.02 -52.24 -2.71
CA GLY A 112 -2.50 -53.30 -3.57
C GLY A 112 -3.46 -54.46 -3.82
N ALA A 113 -4.70 -54.41 -3.31
CA ALA A 113 -5.77 -55.35 -3.65
C ALA A 113 -6.00 -55.43 -5.18
N GLU A 114 -5.73 -54.34 -5.89
CA GLU A 114 -5.90 -54.21 -7.33
C GLU A 114 -4.74 -54.82 -8.13
N ARG A 115 -3.61 -55.17 -7.51
CA ARG A 115 -2.39 -55.59 -8.24
C ARG A 115 -2.56 -56.85 -9.07
N ALA A 116 -3.41 -57.77 -8.63
CA ALA A 116 -3.56 -59.08 -9.27
C ALA A 116 -4.53 -59.06 -10.46
N ARG A 117 -5.67 -58.37 -10.31
CA ARG A 117 -6.79 -58.43 -11.27
C ARG A 117 -7.35 -57.07 -11.67
N GLY A 118 -6.71 -55.98 -11.23
CA GLY A 118 -7.14 -54.62 -11.49
C GLY A 118 -8.17 -54.09 -10.48
N PRO A 119 -8.39 -52.76 -10.49
CA PRO A 119 -9.39 -52.09 -9.66
C PRO A 119 -10.85 -52.49 -9.97
N GLU A 120 -11.17 -52.83 -11.22
CA GLU A 120 -12.50 -53.24 -11.65
C GLU A 120 -12.95 -54.52 -10.93
N TYR A 121 -12.05 -55.51 -10.83
CA TYR A 121 -12.32 -56.77 -10.13
C TYR A 121 -12.60 -56.54 -8.64
N VAL A 122 -11.86 -55.63 -8.00
CA VAL A 122 -12.09 -55.27 -6.59
C VAL A 122 -13.45 -54.61 -6.42
N PHE A 123 -13.85 -53.73 -7.35
CA PHE A 123 -15.17 -53.11 -7.32
C PHE A 123 -16.32 -54.12 -7.50
N GLU A 124 -16.18 -55.07 -8.42
CA GLU A 124 -17.15 -56.15 -8.62
C GLU A 124 -17.33 -57.03 -7.36
N GLN A 125 -16.22 -57.37 -6.67
CA GLN A 125 -16.29 -58.09 -5.39
C GLN A 125 -17.05 -57.29 -4.33
N ILE A 126 -16.73 -56.00 -4.18
CA ILE A 126 -17.41 -55.13 -3.21
C ILE A 126 -18.92 -55.06 -3.52
N LEU A 127 -19.30 -54.92 -4.80
CA LEU A 127 -20.70 -54.91 -5.19
C LEU A 127 -21.39 -56.25 -4.91
N ALA A 128 -20.78 -57.38 -5.24
CA ALA A 128 -21.38 -58.70 -5.03
C ALA A 128 -21.58 -59.03 -3.55
N GLU A 129 -20.61 -58.65 -2.71
CA GLU A 129 -20.66 -58.89 -1.26
C GLU A 129 -21.68 -58.00 -0.55
N ASN A 130 -21.81 -56.72 -0.94
CA ASN A 130 -22.65 -55.75 -0.23
C ASN A 130 -24.02 -55.54 -0.89
N PHE A 131 -24.12 -55.69 -2.21
CA PHE A 131 -25.31 -55.42 -3.00
C PHE A 131 -25.58 -56.54 -4.02
N PRO A 132 -25.93 -57.76 -3.57
CA PRO A 132 -26.02 -58.95 -4.41
C PRO A 132 -27.05 -58.85 -5.56
N ASN A 133 -28.02 -57.94 -5.44
CA ASN A 133 -28.99 -57.68 -6.52
C ASN A 133 -28.41 -56.77 -7.62
N LEU A 134 -27.60 -55.77 -7.24
CA LEU A 134 -26.89 -54.88 -8.17
C LEU A 134 -25.76 -55.61 -8.90
N GLY A 135 -25.05 -56.52 -8.21
CA GLY A 135 -23.99 -57.33 -8.83
C GLY A 135 -24.49 -58.30 -9.92
N ARG A 136 -25.80 -58.53 -10.03
CA ARG A 136 -26.42 -59.34 -11.11
C ARG A 136 -26.93 -58.48 -12.27
N GLU A 137 -27.03 -57.17 -12.09
CA GLU A 137 -27.48 -56.25 -13.13
C GLU A 137 -26.30 -55.88 -14.05
N THR A 138 -26.40 -56.26 -15.32
CA THR A 138 -25.37 -56.03 -16.36
C THR A 138 -25.33 -54.58 -16.89
N GLY A 139 -25.94 -53.62 -16.16
CA GLY A 139 -26.13 -52.24 -16.62
C GLY A 139 -25.07 -51.25 -16.15
N ILE A 140 -24.20 -51.63 -15.20
CA ILE A 140 -23.18 -50.75 -14.64
C ILE A 140 -22.02 -50.64 -15.64
N GLN A 141 -21.80 -49.44 -16.17
CA GLN A 141 -20.66 -49.13 -17.03
C GLN A 141 -19.66 -48.26 -16.27
N ILE A 142 -18.43 -48.75 -16.15
CA ILE A 142 -17.32 -48.03 -15.53
C ILE A 142 -16.57 -47.31 -16.64
N GLN A 143 -16.47 -45.98 -16.54
CA GLN A 143 -15.68 -45.19 -17.49
C GLN A 143 -14.20 -45.23 -17.12
N GLU A 144 -13.88 -45.05 -15.85
CA GLU A 144 -12.53 -45.05 -15.30
C GLU A 144 -12.63 -45.44 -13.82
N ILE A 145 -11.65 -46.19 -13.32
CA ILE A 145 -11.51 -46.50 -11.90
C ILE A 145 -10.02 -46.46 -11.55
N GLU A 146 -9.69 -45.66 -10.56
CA GLU A 146 -8.30 -45.47 -10.15
C GLU A 146 -8.18 -45.25 -8.63
N ARG A 147 -6.98 -45.50 -8.12
CA ARG A 147 -6.59 -45.12 -6.76
C ARG A 147 -6.23 -43.64 -6.74
N SER A 148 -6.76 -42.91 -5.76
CA SER A 148 -6.35 -41.53 -5.48
C SER A 148 -5.59 -41.44 -4.16
N PRO A 149 -4.38 -40.82 -4.11
CA PRO A 149 -3.63 -40.30 -5.26
C PRO A 149 -3.05 -41.42 -6.14
N PRO A 150 -2.79 -41.17 -7.44
CA PRO A 150 -2.18 -42.16 -8.32
C PRO A 150 -0.81 -42.59 -7.78
N LEU A 151 -0.51 -43.89 -7.91
CA LEU A 151 0.74 -44.46 -7.42
C LEU A 151 1.93 -43.74 -8.09
N LYS A 152 2.80 -43.12 -7.29
CA LYS A 152 4.04 -42.54 -7.80
C LYS A 152 4.87 -43.67 -8.40
N SER A 153 5.19 -43.58 -9.69
CA SER A 153 6.21 -44.45 -10.28
C SER A 153 7.54 -44.16 -9.57
N ILE A 154 8.01 -45.11 -8.76
CA ILE A 154 9.34 -45.04 -8.17
C ILE A 154 10.32 -45.28 -9.32
N LYS A 155 10.84 -44.21 -9.93
CA LYS A 155 11.99 -44.32 -10.82
C LYS A 155 13.21 -44.59 -9.93
N THR A 156 13.71 -45.81 -9.95
CA THR A 156 14.98 -46.16 -9.32
C THR A 156 16.09 -45.34 -9.97
N VAL A 157 16.61 -44.35 -9.27
CA VAL A 157 17.79 -43.59 -9.70
C VAL A 157 18.97 -44.53 -9.58
N GLN A 158 19.51 -44.99 -10.72
CA GLN A 158 20.81 -45.64 -10.74
C GLN A 158 21.84 -44.56 -10.38
N HIS A 159 22.47 -44.71 -9.22
CA HIS A 159 23.57 -43.87 -8.79
C HIS A 159 24.73 -44.11 -9.77
N LEU A 160 25.08 -43.08 -10.54
CA LEU A 160 26.37 -43.02 -11.23
C LEU A 160 27.38 -42.57 -10.17
N ASP A 161 28.24 -43.50 -9.76
CA ASP A 161 29.44 -43.19 -8.99
C ASP A 161 30.40 -42.45 -9.93
N ILE A 162 30.86 -41.27 -9.49
CA ILE A 162 32.03 -40.57 -10.05
C ILE A 162 33.25 -41.01 -9.25
#